data_AF-A0A8K0NXS9-F1
#
_entry.id   AF-A0A8K0NXS9-F1
#
_cell.length_a   1.000
_cell.length_b   1.000
_cell.length_c   1.000
_cell.angle_alpha   90.00
_cell.angle_beta   90.00
_cell.angle_gamma   90.00
#
_symmetry.space_group_name_H-M   'P 1'
#
loop_
_entity.id
_entity.type
_entity.pdbx_description
1 polymer ?
#
loop_
_entity_poly.entity_id
_entity_poly.type
_entity_poly.pdbx_seq_one_letter_code
_entity_poly.pdbx_strand_id
1 'polypeptide(L)'
;MDAIKYAGLFTCILGSALIFKDFWKLLGNKQITDWEALKHFMTRSVIAVLLPIFLYVAVFRIHLSILSRAGPHDSVMTSAFQASLEGGLASITKGQPLEVAHGSQVTLRHTHGRTCWLHSHAHVYPLRYPDDRGSSHQQQVTCYSFKDVNNWWIVKRPEKSDLVVSTAASSQDSLRVDGIRHGDVVQLIHGITGRALNTHDVAAPMSPQNQEVSCYIDYNVSMPAQNLWRVVILNRDQVGPVWHTIESLVSKRIISIE
;
A
#
# COMPACT_ATOMS: atom_id res chain seq x y z
N MET A 1 -9.71 -29.29 -6.14
CA MET A 1 -9.37 -27.99 -6.72
C MET A 1 -8.06 -28.16 -7.45
N ASP A 2 -8.08 -28.29 -8.77
CA ASP A 2 -6.84 -28.35 -9.52
C ASP A 2 -6.12 -27.02 -9.32
N ALA A 3 -5.03 -27.04 -8.55
CA ALA A 3 -4.24 -25.88 -8.13
C ALA A 3 -3.54 -25.15 -9.31
N ILE A 4 -3.97 -25.44 -10.53
CA ILE A 4 -3.36 -25.05 -11.79
C ILE A 4 -4.24 -24.00 -12.48
N LYS A 5 -5.58 -24.14 -12.47
CA LYS A 5 -6.54 -23.20 -13.10
C LYS A 5 -7.89 -23.19 -12.41
N TYR A 6 -8.54 -22.03 -12.36
CA TYR A 6 -9.88 -21.86 -11.77
C TYR A 6 -10.98 -22.71 -12.45
N ALA A 7 -10.73 -23.25 -13.64
CA ALA A 7 -11.59 -24.26 -14.27
C ALA A 7 -11.81 -25.51 -13.38
N GLY A 8 -10.88 -25.81 -12.47
CA GLY A 8 -11.03 -26.90 -11.49
C GLY A 8 -12.20 -26.70 -10.51
N LEU A 9 -12.80 -25.49 -10.46
CA LEU A 9 -14.06 -25.26 -9.73
C LEU A 9 -15.20 -26.08 -10.34
N PHE A 10 -15.28 -26.20 -11.66
CA PHE A 10 -16.31 -27.00 -12.34
C PHE A 10 -16.18 -28.49 -11.98
N THR A 11 -14.95 -29.00 -11.88
CA THR A 11 -14.67 -30.36 -11.40
C THR A 11 -15.12 -30.54 -9.95
N CYS A 12 -14.93 -29.55 -9.08
CA CYS A 12 -15.38 -29.61 -7.69
C CYS A 12 -16.91 -29.59 -7.58
N ILE A 13 -17.59 -28.77 -8.39
CA ILE A 13 -19.06 -28.73 -8.47
C ILE A 13 -19.59 -30.09 -8.96
N LEU A 14 -19.00 -30.65 -10.01
CA LEU A 14 -19.39 -31.96 -10.54
C LEU A 14 -19.16 -33.06 -9.49
N GLY A 15 -18.00 -33.08 -8.83
CA GLY A 15 -17.70 -34.03 -7.76
C GLY A 15 -18.69 -33.93 -6.60
N SER A 16 -19.05 -32.71 -6.20
CA SER A 16 -20.07 -32.45 -5.16
C SER A 16 -21.45 -32.95 -5.59
N ALA A 17 -21.84 -32.72 -6.85
CA ALA A 17 -23.10 -33.21 -7.40
C ALA A 17 -23.14 -34.75 -7.46
N LEU A 18 -22.02 -35.41 -7.76
CA LEU A 18 -21.91 -36.88 -7.73
C LEU A 18 -22.01 -37.44 -6.31
N ILE A 19 -21.34 -36.82 -5.33
CA ILE A 19 -21.42 -37.18 -3.91
C ILE A 19 -22.85 -37.00 -3.40
N PHE A 20 -23.52 -35.91 -3.80
CA PHE A 20 -24.91 -35.66 -3.46
C PHE A 20 -25.84 -36.71 -4.08
N LYS A 21 -25.65 -37.04 -5.36
CA LYS A 21 -26.41 -38.10 -6.04
C LYS A 21 -26.20 -39.47 -5.39
N ASP A 22 -24.99 -39.78 -4.97
CA ASP A 22 -24.68 -41.03 -4.26
C ASP A 22 -25.37 -41.07 -2.89
N PHE A 23 -25.32 -39.96 -2.14
CA PHE A 23 -26.03 -39.82 -0.88
C PHE A 23 -27.55 -39.95 -1.06
N TRP A 24 -28.11 -39.35 -2.11
CA TRP A 24 -29.52 -39.47 -2.44
C TRP A 24 -29.96 -40.92 -2.66
N LYS A 25 -29.13 -41.74 -3.31
CA LYS A 25 -29.41 -43.18 -3.48
C LYS A 25 -29.34 -43.93 -2.15
N LEU A 26 -28.41 -43.55 -1.27
CA LEU A 26 -28.24 -44.15 0.06
C LEU A 26 -29.53 -44.02 0.90
N LEU A 27 -30.23 -42.88 0.80
CA LEU A 27 -31.49 -42.63 1.52
C LEU A 27 -32.61 -43.61 1.14
N GLY A 28 -32.55 -44.23 -0.05
CA GLY A 28 -33.52 -45.24 -0.48
C GLY A 28 -33.30 -46.63 0.12
N ASN A 29 -32.18 -46.87 0.81
CA ASN A 29 -31.85 -48.17 1.37
C ASN A 29 -32.44 -48.36 2.76
N LYS A 30 -33.46 -49.24 2.87
CA LYS A 30 -34.15 -49.55 4.14
C LYS A 30 -33.29 -50.28 5.17
N GLN A 31 -32.08 -50.73 4.81
CA GLN A 31 -31.17 -51.40 5.74
C GLN A 31 -30.29 -50.41 6.54
N ILE A 32 -30.33 -49.12 6.20
CA ILE A 32 -29.49 -48.09 6.83
C ILE A 32 -30.33 -47.33 7.85
N THR A 33 -29.80 -47.17 9.06
CA THR A 33 -30.44 -46.37 10.11
C THR A 33 -30.25 -44.86 9.88
N ASP A 34 -31.16 -44.04 10.40
CA ASP A 34 -31.06 -42.57 10.28
C ASP A 34 -29.73 -42.02 10.82
N TRP A 35 -29.20 -42.66 11.87
CA TRP A 35 -27.92 -42.29 12.46
C TRP A 35 -26.72 -42.60 11.54
N GLU A 36 -26.76 -43.74 10.86
CA GLU A 36 -25.75 -44.09 9.86
C GLU A 36 -25.83 -43.17 8.64
N ALA A 37 -27.05 -42.83 8.20
CA ALA A 37 -27.26 -41.86 7.13
C ALA A 37 -26.68 -40.49 7.49
N LEU A 38 -26.90 -40.01 8.73
CA LEU A 38 -26.31 -38.75 9.21
C LEU A 38 -24.78 -38.81 9.25
N LYS A 39 -24.18 -39.91 9.72
CA LYS A 39 -22.72 -40.10 9.70
C LYS A 39 -22.16 -40.06 8.29
N HIS A 40 -22.81 -40.72 7.32
CA HIS A 40 -22.40 -40.68 5.92
C HIS A 40 -22.48 -39.26 5.36
N PHE A 41 -23.56 -38.52 5.64
CA PHE A 41 -23.73 -37.13 5.22
C PHE A 41 -22.61 -36.24 5.76
N MET A 42 -22.36 -36.29 7.07
CA MET A 42 -21.35 -35.46 7.72
C MET A 42 -19.94 -35.79 7.22
N THR A 43 -19.59 -37.08 7.14
CA THR A 43 -18.28 -37.53 6.67
C THR A 43 -18.02 -37.09 5.23
N ARG A 44 -19.00 -37.26 4.34
CA ARG A 44 -18.88 -36.88 2.92
C ARG A 44 -18.80 -35.37 2.74
N SER A 45 -19.60 -34.61 3.48
CA SER A 45 -19.56 -33.14 3.45
C SER A 45 -18.21 -32.60 3.95
N VAL A 46 -17.71 -33.14 5.06
CA VAL A 46 -16.41 -32.76 5.63
C VAL A 46 -15.28 -33.08 4.67
N ILE A 47 -15.22 -34.28 4.11
CA ILE A 47 -14.16 -34.66 3.15
C ILE A 47 -14.26 -33.81 1.88
N ALA A 48 -15.46 -33.60 1.34
CA ALA A 48 -15.67 -32.83 0.11
C ALA A 48 -15.24 -31.35 0.24
N VAL A 49 -15.25 -30.79 1.46
CA VAL A 49 -14.85 -29.40 1.72
C VAL A 49 -13.40 -29.30 2.19
N LEU A 50 -13.00 -30.09 3.19
CA LEU A 50 -11.68 -29.98 3.81
C LEU A 50 -10.57 -30.47 2.88
N LEU A 51 -10.79 -31.54 2.12
CA LEU A 51 -9.75 -32.10 1.25
C LEU A 51 -9.33 -31.11 0.15
N PRO A 52 -10.25 -30.46 -0.60
CA PRO A 52 -9.86 -29.45 -1.57
C PRO A 52 -9.20 -28.21 -0.96
N ILE A 53 -9.67 -27.74 0.19
CA ILE A 53 -9.08 -26.59 0.90
C ILE A 53 -7.65 -26.92 1.33
N PHE A 54 -7.45 -28.08 1.96
CA PHE A 54 -6.14 -28.53 2.41
C PHE A 54 -5.14 -28.63 1.24
N LEU A 55 -5.54 -29.27 0.15
CA LEU A 55 -4.69 -29.39 -1.05
C LEU A 55 -4.35 -28.02 -1.66
N TYR A 56 -5.32 -27.11 -1.73
CA TYR A 56 -5.10 -25.75 -2.23
C TYR A 56 -4.09 -24.99 -1.38
N VAL A 57 -4.29 -24.97 -0.05
CA VAL A 57 -3.39 -24.28 0.88
C VAL A 57 -2.00 -24.94 0.89
N ALA A 58 -1.92 -26.28 0.84
CA ALA A 58 -0.65 -27.00 0.79
C ALA A 58 0.16 -26.64 -0.47
N VAL A 59 -0.48 -26.61 -1.65
CA VAL A 59 0.21 -26.22 -2.90
C VAL A 59 0.68 -24.77 -2.83
N PHE A 60 -0.16 -23.84 -2.35
CA PHE A 60 0.26 -22.45 -2.15
C PHE A 60 1.41 -22.32 -1.15
N ARG A 61 1.38 -23.11 -0.07
CA ARG A 61 2.44 -23.12 0.92
C ARG A 61 3.77 -23.60 0.33
N ILE A 62 3.73 -24.65 -0.48
CA ILE A 62 4.89 -25.18 -1.22
C ILE A 62 5.40 -24.15 -2.23
N HIS A 63 4.49 -23.55 -3.02
CA HIS A 63 4.82 -22.52 -3.99
C HIS A 63 5.56 -21.33 -3.34
N LEU A 64 5.02 -20.80 -2.24
CA LEU A 64 5.62 -19.69 -1.49
C LEU A 64 6.90 -20.09 -0.73
N SER A 65 7.10 -21.36 -0.33
CA SER A 65 8.39 -21.79 0.22
C SER A 65 9.49 -21.88 -0.82
N ILE A 66 9.17 -22.29 -2.05
CA ILE A 66 10.15 -22.46 -3.11
C ILE A 66 10.52 -21.09 -3.69
N LEU A 67 9.53 -20.22 -3.87
CA LEU A 67 9.72 -18.91 -4.48
C LEU A 67 9.97 -17.81 -3.43
N SER A 68 11.08 -17.94 -2.70
CA SER A 68 11.45 -16.99 -1.64
C SER A 68 12.14 -15.72 -2.14
N ARG A 69 12.54 -15.63 -3.41
CA ARG A 69 13.31 -14.49 -3.96
C ARG A 69 12.42 -13.48 -4.67
N ALA A 70 12.79 -12.21 -4.58
CA ALA A 70 12.15 -11.13 -5.32
C ALA A 70 12.30 -11.33 -6.85
N GLY A 71 11.26 -10.98 -7.61
CA GLY A 71 11.21 -11.15 -9.07
C GLY A 71 10.43 -10.01 -9.75
N PRO A 72 10.47 -9.90 -11.09
CA PRO A 72 9.99 -8.73 -11.83
C PRO A 72 8.49 -8.40 -11.65
N HIS A 73 7.69 -9.37 -11.21
CA HIS A 73 6.24 -9.22 -11.04
C HIS A 73 5.81 -9.16 -9.57
N ASP A 74 6.76 -9.04 -8.63
CA ASP A 74 6.45 -8.88 -7.21
C ASP A 74 5.77 -7.53 -6.90
N SER A 75 5.86 -6.56 -7.82
CA SER A 75 5.30 -5.21 -7.74
C SER A 75 3.77 -5.18 -7.52
N VAL A 76 3.06 -6.19 -8.00
CA VAL A 76 1.61 -6.37 -7.83
C VAL A 76 1.25 -6.78 -6.40
N MET A 77 2.20 -7.38 -5.67
CA MET A 77 2.00 -7.80 -4.29
C MET A 77 2.13 -6.63 -3.31
N THR A 78 1.65 -6.85 -2.10
CA THR A 78 1.75 -5.86 -1.01
C THR A 78 3.22 -5.61 -0.64
N SER A 79 3.55 -4.41 -0.15
CA SER A 79 4.91 -4.12 0.36
C SER A 79 5.35 -5.10 1.45
N ALA A 80 4.40 -5.48 2.32
CA ALA A 80 4.57 -6.49 3.36
C ALA A 80 5.08 -7.83 2.79
N PHE A 81 4.42 -8.34 1.76
CA PHE A 81 4.84 -9.57 1.09
C PHE A 81 6.19 -9.40 0.37
N GLN A 82 6.40 -8.29 -0.35
CA GLN A 82 7.68 -8.02 -1.01
C GLN A 82 8.86 -7.94 -0.02
N ALA A 83 8.64 -7.41 1.18
CA ALA A 83 9.65 -7.34 2.23
C ALA A 83 9.94 -8.71 2.87
N SER A 84 9.07 -9.70 2.68
CA SER A 84 9.30 -11.08 3.12
C SER A 84 10.16 -11.90 2.15
N LEU A 85 10.33 -11.41 0.92
CA LEU A 85 11.14 -12.06 -0.11
C LEU A 85 12.63 -11.68 0.05
N GLU A 86 13.53 -12.61 -0.24
CA GLU A 86 14.96 -12.37 -0.30
C GLU A 86 15.32 -11.45 -1.48
N GLY A 87 16.12 -10.42 -1.20
CA GLY A 87 16.48 -9.37 -2.17
C GLY A 87 15.40 -8.30 -2.32
N GLY A 88 15.41 -7.57 -3.43
CA GLY A 88 14.38 -6.58 -3.76
C GLY A 88 14.13 -5.55 -2.66
N LEU A 89 12.88 -5.50 -2.15
CA LEU A 89 12.50 -4.55 -1.10
C LEU A 89 13.13 -4.89 0.26
N ALA A 90 13.33 -6.17 0.58
CA ALA A 90 13.92 -6.59 1.85
C ALA A 90 15.37 -6.13 1.99
N SER A 91 16.16 -6.15 0.90
CA SER A 91 17.55 -5.65 0.94
C SER A 91 17.64 -4.13 1.11
N ILE A 92 16.60 -3.39 0.71
CA ILE A 92 16.55 -1.93 0.84
C ILE A 92 16.06 -1.53 2.25
N THR A 93 15.13 -2.29 2.82
CA THR A 93 14.53 -2.02 4.14
C THR A 93 15.38 -2.54 5.31
N LYS A 94 16.25 -3.52 5.07
CA LYS A 94 17.16 -4.07 6.09
C LYS A 94 18.15 -3.01 6.56
N GLY A 95 17.98 -2.56 7.81
CA GLY A 95 18.84 -1.53 8.42
C GLY A 95 18.36 -0.09 8.17
N GLN A 96 17.17 0.12 7.61
CA GLN A 96 16.59 1.47 7.51
C GLN A 96 16.24 2.01 8.90
N PRO A 97 16.44 3.31 9.15
CA PRO A 97 15.93 3.98 10.33
C PRO A 97 14.41 3.78 10.45
N LEU A 98 13.98 3.42 11.66
CA LEU A 98 12.57 3.17 11.95
C LEU A 98 11.78 4.47 12.06
N GLU A 99 12.32 5.48 12.72
CA GLU A 99 11.66 6.77 12.93
C GLU A 99 11.87 7.69 11.72
N VAL A 100 10.78 8.22 11.17
CA VAL A 100 10.84 9.28 10.15
C VAL A 100 11.04 10.61 10.87
N ALA A 101 12.11 11.29 10.51
CA ALA A 101 12.55 12.53 11.13
C ALA A 101 12.61 13.69 10.15
N HIS A 102 12.82 14.90 10.68
CA HIS A 102 13.23 16.04 9.86
C HIS A 102 14.40 15.67 8.94
N GLY A 103 14.36 16.08 7.67
CA GLY A 103 15.39 15.78 6.68
C GLY A 103 15.38 14.35 6.14
N SER A 104 14.48 13.49 6.62
CA SER A 104 14.41 12.10 6.14
C SER A 104 13.95 12.03 4.70
N GLN A 105 14.64 11.21 3.91
CA GLN A 105 14.27 10.88 2.55
C GLN A 105 13.36 9.66 2.55
N VAL A 106 12.13 9.82 2.04
CA VAL A 106 11.07 8.82 2.08
C VAL A 106 10.47 8.60 0.71
N THR A 107 9.84 7.44 0.52
CA THR A 107 8.92 7.20 -0.59
C THR A 107 7.53 6.94 -0.01
N LEU A 108 6.51 7.61 -0.53
CA LEU A 108 5.14 7.48 -0.04
C LEU A 108 4.35 6.59 -1.01
N ARG A 109 3.72 5.53 -0.50
CA ARG A 109 2.92 4.59 -1.30
C ARG A 109 1.46 4.68 -0.89
N HIS A 110 0.57 4.88 -1.86
CA HIS A 110 -0.87 4.87 -1.62
C HIS A 110 -1.33 3.47 -1.21
N THR A 111 -2.15 3.41 -0.15
CA THR A 111 -2.61 2.16 0.47
C THR A 111 -3.96 1.67 -0.02
N HIS A 112 -4.80 2.56 -0.56
CA HIS A 112 -6.16 2.24 -1.00
C HIS A 112 -6.21 2.03 -2.52
N GLY A 113 -7.09 1.14 -2.99
CA GLY A 113 -7.25 0.86 -4.43
C GLY A 113 -5.96 0.36 -5.11
N ARG A 114 -5.59 1.00 -6.23
CA ARG A 114 -4.39 0.65 -7.00
C ARG A 114 -3.16 1.25 -6.33
N THR A 115 -2.24 0.39 -5.91
CA THR A 115 -1.01 0.85 -5.27
C THR A 115 -0.12 1.59 -6.25
N CYS A 116 0.33 2.78 -5.86
CA CYS A 116 1.29 3.59 -6.61
C CYS A 116 2.04 4.50 -5.65
N TRP A 117 3.18 5.04 -6.10
CA TRP A 117 4.03 5.94 -5.34
C TRP A 117 3.71 7.40 -5.68
N LEU A 118 3.76 8.27 -4.66
CA LEU A 118 3.77 9.71 -4.87
C LEU A 118 4.99 10.06 -5.69
N HIS A 119 4.77 10.68 -6.85
CA HIS A 119 5.79 10.85 -7.88
C HIS A 119 5.71 12.24 -8.47
N SER A 120 6.84 12.81 -8.86
CA SER A 120 6.89 14.06 -9.62
C SER A 120 8.07 14.04 -10.60
N HIS A 121 7.96 14.75 -11.71
CA HIS A 121 9.01 14.83 -12.73
C HIS A 121 8.98 16.21 -13.40
N ALA A 122 9.97 16.57 -14.21
CA ALA A 122 10.16 17.95 -14.66
C ALA A 122 9.04 18.53 -15.56
N HIS A 123 8.10 17.70 -16.04
CA HIS A 123 6.97 18.17 -16.83
C HIS A 123 5.96 18.94 -15.97
N VAL A 124 5.32 19.91 -16.62
CA VAL A 124 4.34 20.81 -16.01
C VAL A 124 2.95 20.52 -16.56
N TYR A 125 1.90 20.88 -15.82
CA TYR A 125 0.55 20.84 -16.36
C TYR A 125 0.44 21.79 -17.57
N PRO A 126 -0.40 21.46 -18.58
CA PRO A 126 -0.64 22.38 -19.69
C PRO A 126 -1.28 23.67 -19.17
N LEU A 127 -1.22 24.78 -19.93
CA LEU A 127 -1.87 26.04 -19.53
C LEU A 127 -3.40 25.91 -19.46
N ARG A 128 -3.96 25.04 -20.31
CA ARG A 128 -5.38 24.67 -20.32
C ARG A 128 -5.52 23.17 -20.38
N TYR A 129 -6.50 22.66 -19.65
CA TYR A 129 -6.92 21.27 -19.74
C TYR A 129 -7.66 20.98 -21.06
N PRO A 130 -7.84 19.71 -21.45
CA PRO A 130 -8.56 19.34 -22.67
C PRO A 130 -10.01 19.81 -22.74
N ASP A 131 -10.60 20.19 -21.60
CA ASP A 131 -11.95 20.74 -21.45
C ASP A 131 -11.96 22.27 -21.30
N ASP A 132 -10.90 22.94 -21.78
CA ASP A 132 -10.70 24.40 -21.79
C ASP A 132 -10.62 25.09 -20.41
N ARG A 133 -10.65 24.34 -19.31
CA ARG A 133 -10.38 24.89 -17.97
C ARG A 133 -8.94 25.39 -17.86
N GLY A 134 -8.74 26.48 -17.13
CA GLY A 134 -7.42 26.97 -16.77
C GLY A 134 -6.69 26.01 -15.82
N SER A 135 -5.37 25.96 -15.94
CA SER A 135 -4.46 25.16 -15.12
C SER A 135 -3.36 26.03 -14.55
N SER A 136 -2.69 25.54 -13.52
CA SER A 136 -1.63 26.26 -12.78
C SER A 136 -0.31 26.39 -13.54
N HIS A 137 -0.10 25.55 -14.57
CA HIS A 137 1.20 25.36 -15.22
C HIS A 137 2.35 25.01 -14.27
N GLN A 138 2.04 24.49 -13.07
CA GLN A 138 3.03 24.02 -12.13
C GLN A 138 3.52 22.60 -12.47
N GLN A 139 4.54 22.12 -11.76
CA GLN A 139 5.08 20.79 -11.98
C GLN A 139 4.08 19.72 -11.59
N GLN A 140 3.96 18.69 -12.43
CA GLN A 140 3.00 17.62 -12.23
C GLN A 140 3.36 16.75 -11.04
N VAL A 141 2.35 16.39 -10.26
CA VAL A 141 2.43 15.36 -9.22
C VAL A 141 1.47 14.24 -9.62
N THR A 142 1.96 13.01 -9.60
CA THR A 142 1.22 11.85 -10.09
C THR A 142 1.37 10.66 -9.16
N CYS A 143 0.64 9.59 -9.45
CA CYS A 143 0.76 8.31 -8.76
C CYS A 143 1.36 7.27 -9.70
N TYR A 144 2.65 6.99 -9.56
CA TYR A 144 3.41 6.13 -10.48
C TYR A 144 3.47 4.68 -9.98
N SER A 145 3.32 3.71 -10.90
CA SER A 145 3.19 2.28 -10.54
C SER A 145 4.51 1.54 -10.35
N PHE A 146 5.67 2.18 -10.59
CA PHE A 146 6.99 1.54 -10.51
C PHE A 146 7.93 2.30 -9.57
N LYS A 147 8.95 1.60 -9.06
CA LYS A 147 10.00 2.20 -8.25
C LYS A 147 10.87 3.08 -9.15
N ASP A 148 11.05 4.34 -8.75
CA ASP A 148 11.76 5.34 -9.53
C ASP A 148 12.48 6.32 -8.59
N VAL A 149 13.56 6.94 -9.05
CA VAL A 149 14.28 7.99 -8.32
C VAL A 149 13.43 9.25 -8.09
N ASN A 150 12.44 9.46 -8.95
CA ASN A 150 11.43 10.52 -8.86
C ASN A 150 10.31 10.24 -7.84
N ASN A 151 10.37 9.12 -7.12
CA ASN A 151 9.44 8.82 -6.03
C ASN A 151 9.96 9.30 -4.66
N TRP A 152 11.17 9.87 -4.61
CA TRP A 152 11.81 10.29 -3.37
C TRP A 152 11.34 11.68 -2.94
N TRP A 153 11.01 11.81 -1.66
CA TRP A 153 10.56 13.03 -1.02
C TRP A 153 11.34 13.27 0.27
N ILE A 154 11.58 14.53 0.61
CA ILE A 154 12.24 14.93 1.85
C ILE A 154 11.19 15.52 2.78
N VAL A 155 11.09 15.00 4.00
CA VAL A 155 10.19 15.52 5.02
C VAL A 155 10.89 16.66 5.76
N LYS A 156 10.34 17.88 5.64
CA LYS A 156 10.95 19.10 6.19
C LYS A 156 9.98 19.79 7.15
N ARG A 157 10.48 20.36 8.25
CA ARG A 157 9.69 21.21 9.15
C ARG A 157 9.72 22.64 8.61
N PRO A 158 8.60 23.37 8.60
CA PRO A 158 8.56 24.72 8.02
C PRO A 158 9.48 25.72 8.74
N GLU A 159 9.73 25.52 10.04
CA GLU A 159 10.56 26.38 10.88
C GLU A 159 12.08 26.17 10.69
N LYS A 160 12.48 25.06 10.05
CA LYS A 160 13.89 24.72 9.81
C LYS A 160 14.26 25.04 8.38
N SER A 161 15.33 25.81 8.18
CA SER A 161 15.82 26.14 6.84
C SER A 161 16.69 25.03 6.24
N ASP A 162 17.34 24.23 7.09
CA ASP A 162 18.17 23.11 6.67
C ASP A 162 17.33 21.89 6.22
N LEU A 163 17.96 21.00 5.47
CA LEU A 163 17.42 19.68 5.09
C LEU A 163 18.17 18.55 5.79
N VAL A 164 19.00 18.91 6.78
CA VAL A 164 19.85 17.97 7.49
C VAL A 164 18.99 17.25 8.54
N VAL A 165 19.20 15.95 8.66
CA VAL A 165 18.63 15.15 9.75
C VAL A 165 19.25 15.66 11.05
N SER A 166 18.48 16.48 11.77
CA SER A 166 18.91 17.05 13.05
C SER A 166 18.51 16.15 14.20
N THR A 167 19.41 15.99 15.17
CA THR A 167 19.05 15.54 16.51
C THR A 167 18.25 16.66 17.20
N ALA A 168 17.34 16.30 18.10
CA ALA A 168 16.46 17.22 18.79
C ALA A 168 17.29 18.22 19.64
N ALA A 169 17.56 19.40 19.07
CA ALA A 169 18.41 20.43 19.67
C ALA A 169 17.81 21.10 20.93
N SER A 170 16.55 20.80 21.27
CA SER A 170 15.79 21.49 22.34
C SER A 170 15.54 20.64 23.59
N SER A 171 16.07 19.42 23.68
CA SER A 171 15.98 18.59 24.88
C SER A 171 17.36 18.28 25.44
N GLN A 172 17.48 18.18 26.76
CA GLN A 172 18.66 17.80 27.55
C GLN A 172 19.33 16.46 27.14
N ASP A 173 18.84 15.84 26.08
CA ASP A 173 19.21 14.56 25.52
C ASP A 173 19.52 14.76 24.02
N SER A 174 20.71 15.30 23.73
CA SER A 174 21.22 15.60 22.36
C SER A 174 21.39 14.35 21.47
N LEU A 175 20.92 13.19 21.93
CA LEU A 175 20.99 11.89 21.29
C LEU A 175 19.66 11.45 20.63
N ARG A 176 18.56 12.17 20.85
CA ARG A 176 17.25 11.80 20.28
C ARG A 176 17.03 12.39 18.89
N VAL A 177 16.54 11.57 17.96
CA VAL A 177 16.19 11.98 16.60
C VAL A 177 14.95 12.88 16.63
N ASP A 178 14.92 13.96 15.83
CA ASP A 178 13.73 14.82 15.68
C ASP A 178 12.64 14.13 14.83
N GLY A 179 12.00 13.10 15.42
CA GLY A 179 10.94 12.32 14.80
C GLY A 179 9.66 13.13 14.56
N ILE A 180 9.07 12.96 13.38
CA ILE A 180 7.79 13.58 13.00
C ILE A 180 6.65 12.87 13.74
N ARG A 181 5.73 13.64 14.31
CA ARG A 181 4.63 13.14 15.12
C ARG A 181 3.26 13.41 14.50
N HIS A 182 2.26 12.69 14.97
CA HIS A 182 0.86 12.97 14.64
C HIS A 182 0.51 14.41 15.03
N GLY A 183 -0.08 15.14 14.08
CA GLY A 183 -0.47 16.54 14.22
C GLY A 183 0.61 17.54 13.77
N ASP A 184 1.85 17.08 13.57
CA ASP A 184 2.93 17.94 13.08
C ASP A 184 2.64 18.46 11.67
N VAL A 185 3.03 19.70 11.41
CA VAL A 185 2.97 20.32 10.09
C VAL A 185 4.34 20.21 9.42
N VAL A 186 4.36 19.69 8.21
CA VAL A 186 5.57 19.43 7.42
C VAL A 186 5.42 19.96 6.00
N GLN A 187 6.55 20.10 5.33
CA GLN A 187 6.65 20.27 3.88
C GLN A 187 7.20 18.96 3.29
N LEU A 188 6.67 18.56 2.14
CA LEU A 188 7.23 17.46 1.36
C LEU A 188 7.96 18.06 0.17
N ILE A 189 9.29 17.91 0.14
CA ILE A 189 10.12 18.43 -0.94
C ILE A 189 10.47 17.29 -1.88
N HIS A 190 10.19 17.45 -3.17
CA HIS A 190 10.54 16.44 -4.16
C HIS A 190 12.07 16.32 -4.27
N GLY A 191 12.61 15.11 -4.08
CA GLY A 191 14.05 14.89 -3.90
C GLY A 191 14.90 15.27 -5.11
N ILE A 192 14.39 15.07 -6.32
CA ILE A 192 15.13 15.37 -7.56
C ILE A 192 15.00 16.84 -7.97
N THR A 193 13.80 17.41 -7.91
CA THR A 193 13.57 18.78 -8.40
C THR A 193 13.64 19.86 -7.32
N GLY A 194 13.70 19.47 -6.04
CA GLY A 194 13.78 20.40 -4.90
C GLY A 194 12.51 21.23 -4.67
N ARG A 195 11.42 20.94 -5.38
CA ARG A 195 10.17 21.71 -5.31
C ARG A 195 9.24 21.13 -4.25
N ALA A 196 8.53 22.01 -3.55
CA ALA A 196 7.62 21.63 -2.48
C ALA A 196 6.28 21.15 -3.06
N LEU A 197 5.74 20.07 -2.48
CA LEU A 197 4.36 19.63 -2.71
C LEU A 197 3.41 20.75 -2.28
N ASN A 198 2.48 21.08 -3.16
CA ASN A 198 1.63 22.25 -3.06
C ASN A 198 0.22 21.90 -3.53
N THR A 199 -0.77 22.56 -2.94
CA THR A 199 -2.12 22.65 -3.50
C THR A 199 -2.51 24.12 -3.63
N HIS A 200 -3.62 24.40 -4.30
CA HIS A 200 -4.08 25.76 -4.55
C HIS A 200 -5.50 25.71 -5.15
N ASP A 201 -6.13 26.88 -5.26
CA ASP A 201 -7.50 27.02 -5.77
C ASP A 201 -7.56 26.94 -7.31
N VAL A 202 -7.15 25.80 -7.85
CA VAL A 202 -7.31 25.40 -9.25
C VAL A 202 -7.95 24.01 -9.26
N ALA A 203 -8.93 23.80 -10.13
CA ALA A 203 -9.60 22.52 -10.26
C ALA A 203 -8.66 21.43 -10.78
N ALA A 204 -8.65 20.26 -10.15
CA ALA A 204 -7.79 19.13 -10.52
C ALA A 204 -8.02 18.69 -11.98
N PRO A 205 -7.01 18.09 -12.65
CA PRO A 205 -7.07 17.74 -14.06
C PRO A 205 -8.22 16.78 -14.40
N MET A 206 -8.38 15.73 -13.60
CA MET A 206 -9.33 14.63 -13.86
C MET A 206 -10.60 14.69 -13.00
N SER A 207 -10.60 15.47 -11.92
CA SER A 207 -11.70 15.53 -10.94
C SER A 207 -11.94 17.00 -10.57
N PRO A 208 -12.66 17.76 -11.42
CA PRO A 208 -12.77 19.22 -11.30
C PRO A 208 -13.38 19.71 -9.98
N GLN A 209 -14.08 18.83 -9.25
CA GLN A 209 -14.63 19.09 -7.91
C GLN A 209 -13.57 19.14 -6.79
N ASN A 210 -12.34 18.71 -7.07
CA ASN A 210 -11.22 18.72 -6.13
C ASN A 210 -10.17 19.75 -6.55
N GLN A 211 -9.31 20.15 -5.61
CA GLN A 211 -8.18 21.02 -5.88
C GLN A 211 -7.01 20.26 -6.53
N GLU A 212 -6.29 20.95 -7.41
CA GLU A 212 -5.07 20.47 -8.03
C GLU A 212 -3.95 20.32 -7.00
N VAL A 213 -3.17 19.25 -7.12
CA VAL A 213 -1.94 19.03 -6.35
C VAL A 213 -0.77 19.05 -7.32
N SER A 214 0.23 19.86 -7.00
CA SER A 214 1.36 20.17 -7.86
C SER A 214 2.65 20.29 -7.05
N CYS A 215 3.79 20.38 -7.72
CA CYS A 215 5.04 20.85 -7.12
C CYS A 215 5.20 22.33 -7.46
N TYR A 216 5.31 23.19 -6.45
CA TYR A 216 5.29 24.63 -6.62
C TYR A 216 6.45 25.13 -7.48
N ILE A 217 6.14 26.02 -8.41
CA ILE A 217 7.11 26.77 -9.21
C ILE A 217 6.80 28.25 -9.00
N ASP A 218 7.81 29.00 -8.55
CA ASP A 218 7.67 30.45 -8.42
C ASP A 218 7.79 31.13 -9.79
N TYR A 219 6.63 31.40 -10.40
CA TYR A 219 6.53 32.23 -11.60
C TYR A 219 6.33 33.72 -11.27
N ASN A 220 6.67 34.15 -10.06
CA ASN A 220 6.38 35.50 -9.55
C ASN A 220 4.87 35.82 -9.58
N VAL A 221 4.07 34.84 -9.18
CA VAL A 221 2.60 34.93 -9.14
C VAL A 221 2.17 35.50 -7.78
N SER A 222 1.11 36.29 -7.76
CA SER A 222 0.58 36.91 -6.53
C SER A 222 0.00 35.93 -5.51
N MET A 223 -0.15 34.65 -5.85
CA MET A 223 -0.70 33.62 -4.96
C MET A 223 0.42 32.94 -4.17
N PRO A 224 0.34 32.93 -2.82
CA PRO A 224 1.32 32.25 -1.99
C PRO A 224 1.22 30.73 -2.15
N ALA A 225 2.34 30.03 -2.01
CA ALA A 225 2.37 28.58 -1.97
C ALA A 225 1.61 28.04 -0.74
N GLN A 226 0.72 27.09 -0.95
CA GLN A 226 0.08 26.30 0.11
C GLN A 226 0.76 24.93 0.16
N ASN A 227 1.93 24.90 0.81
CA ASN A 227 2.83 23.76 0.82
C ASN A 227 3.03 23.13 2.21
N LEU A 228 2.18 23.53 3.17
CA LEU A 228 2.16 23.01 4.51
C LEU A 228 1.13 21.89 4.62
N TRP A 229 1.56 20.76 5.16
CA TRP A 229 0.75 19.57 5.27
C TRP A 229 0.77 19.03 6.69
N ARG A 230 -0.39 18.70 7.23
CA ARG A 230 -0.52 18.08 8.54
C ARG A 230 -0.41 16.57 8.43
N VAL A 231 0.46 15.98 9.24
CA VAL A 231 0.61 14.52 9.33
C VAL A 231 -0.44 13.94 10.28
N VAL A 232 -1.33 13.10 9.75
CA VAL A 232 -2.35 12.40 10.55
C VAL A 232 -2.11 10.90 10.49
N ILE A 233 -1.62 10.33 11.59
CA ILE A 233 -1.48 8.87 11.78
C ILE A 233 -2.84 8.27 12.13
N LEU A 234 -3.42 7.46 11.24
CA LEU A 234 -4.78 6.92 11.40
C LEU A 234 -4.87 5.77 12.41
N ASN A 235 -3.87 4.89 12.46
CA ASN A 235 -3.84 3.74 13.37
C ASN A 235 -3.05 4.01 14.66
N ARG A 236 -3.05 5.27 15.13
CA ARG A 236 -2.28 5.77 16.28
C ARG A 236 -2.38 4.86 17.51
N ASP A 237 -3.56 4.35 17.82
CA ASP A 237 -3.79 3.54 19.03
C ASP A 237 -2.98 2.24 19.05
N GLN A 238 -2.64 1.71 17.88
CA GLN A 238 -1.86 0.47 17.75
C GLN A 238 -0.36 0.74 17.71
N VAL A 239 0.05 1.89 17.20
CA VAL A 239 1.43 2.11 16.74
C VAL A 239 2.13 3.31 17.39
N GLY A 240 1.42 4.08 18.20
CA GLY A 240 1.92 5.27 18.87
C GLY A 240 1.89 6.55 18.01
N PRO A 241 2.32 7.69 18.59
CA PRO A 241 2.17 9.01 17.99
C PRO A 241 3.30 9.42 17.03
N VAL A 242 4.37 8.63 16.91
CA VAL A 242 5.54 8.93 16.07
C VAL A 242 5.39 8.25 14.71
N TRP A 243 5.72 8.98 13.64
CA TRP A 243 5.76 8.45 12.29
C TRP A 243 6.98 7.53 12.13
N HIS A 244 6.70 6.25 11.88
CA HIS A 244 7.72 5.26 11.54
C HIS A 244 7.58 4.76 10.10
N THR A 245 8.69 4.24 9.57
CA THR A 245 8.72 3.47 8.33
C THR A 245 7.98 2.13 8.49
N ILE A 246 7.77 1.40 7.39
CA ILE A 246 7.07 0.11 7.43
C ILE A 246 7.99 -0.94 8.05
N GLU A 247 7.63 -1.43 9.25
CA GLU A 247 8.45 -2.37 10.03
C GLU A 247 8.32 -3.84 9.59
N SER A 248 7.12 -4.32 9.23
CA SER A 248 6.87 -5.76 9.00
C SER A 248 5.46 -6.04 8.45
N LEU A 249 5.28 -7.28 7.94
CA LEU A 249 4.13 -7.90 7.25
C LEU A 249 2.71 -7.58 7.77
N VAL A 250 2.55 -7.12 9.00
CA VAL A 250 1.26 -7.01 9.71
C VAL A 250 0.90 -5.56 10.07
N SER A 251 1.88 -4.66 10.16
CA SER A 251 1.65 -3.27 10.59
C SER A 251 1.74 -2.32 9.39
N LYS A 252 0.62 -2.08 8.71
CA LYS A 252 0.50 -0.95 7.78
C LYS A 252 0.18 0.28 8.62
N ARG A 253 1.13 1.21 8.75
CA ARG A 253 0.82 2.56 9.24
C ARG A 253 0.18 3.34 8.11
N ILE A 254 -1.04 3.81 8.34
CA ILE A 254 -1.77 4.60 7.34
C ILE A 254 -1.66 6.05 7.78
N ILE A 255 -1.14 6.88 6.89
CA ILE A 255 -0.91 8.29 7.12
C ILE A 255 -1.77 9.05 6.13
N SER A 256 -2.59 9.96 6.64
CA SER A 256 -3.21 11.00 5.85
C SER A 256 -2.34 12.24 5.94
N ILE A 257 -2.21 12.93 4.81
CA ILE A 257 -1.47 14.18 4.69
C ILE A 257 -2.53 15.19 4.23
N GLU A 258 -2.92 16.06 5.14
CA GLU A 258 -4.04 17.01 5.00
C GLU A 258 -3.57 18.46 4.91
#